data_AF-A0A936QL83-F1
#
_entry.id   AF-A0A936QL83-F1
#
_cell.length_a   1.000
_cell.length_b   1.000
_cell.length_c   1.000
_cell.angle_alpha   90.00
_cell.angle_beta   90.00
_cell.angle_gamma   90.00
#
_symmetry.space_group_name_H-M   'P 1'
#
loop_
_entity.id
_entity.type
_entity.pdbx_description
1 polymer ?
#
loop_
_entity_poly.entity_id
_entity_poly.type
_entity_poly.pdbx_seq_one_letter_code
_entity_poly.pdbx_strand_id
1 'polypeptide(L)'
;MRGTPLLIQSRFRPIPVWTLAACATLAFSGCKSKQQTVVPPEVTEVKPVPEWVRQRPVSSVYYIGIGQCSKSRADFQATAKQNALNDLASEISVTVQGNSLLYTLDRSGAFNEEFLSTVRTRTDERVEGYEAVDGYDGPQDYWTYYRLDKAVYAKVVAERAQKAIGLALDLHGRAQNSLSQGDLRSAFNTELRALDAIKERWGENDLVELDGKNTPLANALFGSLQEMASGVRFNAQPAQVVLDLDHGFRRDLDIAATYTKGGHALAQLPLLFSFPKNPVEAATARITDARGHASVTVSGVDLRAKPMEVVVRLDLEALKGEGFDAAMIKPILASLTVPEMHVPIDPVLPKVFVSGTERSMAKPLTDGPCTLALKEELANMGFRATDRKSDAELLLELTANAAPAGESNGFHTATLDLELVARDRNGAVLYQGGRQGIKGIQLTDEKAGTDAFKKATGAVRTDLFPAMITAVIQH
;
A
#
# COMPACT_ATOMS: atom_id res chain seq x y z
N MET A 1 -7.79 10.25 47.60
CA MET A 1 -6.54 10.92 47.17
C MET A 1 -6.55 10.96 45.65
N ARG A 2 -6.61 12.18 45.09
CA ARG A 2 -6.73 12.46 43.65
C ARG A 2 -5.34 12.50 43.02
N GLY A 3 -5.15 11.86 41.87
CA GLY A 3 -3.92 11.91 41.08
C GLY A 3 -4.24 11.78 39.59
N THR A 4 -4.35 12.92 38.94
CA THR A 4 -4.62 13.15 37.51
C THR A 4 -3.33 12.93 36.68
N PRO A 5 -3.40 12.50 35.39
CA PRO A 5 -2.24 12.28 34.54
C PRO A 5 -1.74 13.57 33.86
N LEU A 6 -0.42 13.65 33.64
CA LEU A 6 0.28 14.77 33.02
C LEU A 6 0.46 14.55 31.51
N LEU A 7 -0.16 15.42 30.70
CA LEU A 7 0.16 15.65 29.28
C LEU A 7 1.52 16.35 29.15
N ILE A 8 2.35 15.88 28.22
CA ILE A 8 3.56 16.57 27.75
C ILE A 8 3.20 17.28 26.43
N GLN A 9 3.13 18.61 26.45
CA GLN A 9 3.14 19.45 25.25
C GLN A 9 4.45 20.22 25.17
N SER A 10 5.12 20.09 24.02
CA SER A 10 6.31 20.81 23.59
C SER A 10 6.04 22.32 23.40
N ARG A 11 6.85 23.18 24.04
CA ARG A 11 6.89 24.63 23.76
C ARG A 11 8.26 25.03 23.22
N PHE A 12 8.28 25.46 21.96
CA PHE A 12 9.31 26.29 21.35
C PHE A 12 9.43 27.64 22.09
N ARG A 13 10.64 28.13 22.31
CA ARG A 13 10.95 29.50 22.76
C ARG A 13 11.88 30.19 21.75
N PRO A 14 11.63 31.45 21.37
CA PRO A 14 12.55 32.26 20.55
C PRO A 14 13.60 32.99 21.40
N ILE A 15 14.77 33.25 20.81
CA ILE A 15 15.92 33.96 21.41
C ILE A 15 15.85 35.45 21.02
N PRO A 16 16.12 36.41 21.95
CA PRO A 16 16.02 37.84 21.68
C PRO A 16 17.33 38.48 21.20
N VAL A 17 17.17 39.51 20.38
CA VAL A 17 18.17 40.46 19.88
C VAL A 17 18.59 41.42 20.99
N TRP A 18 19.89 41.66 21.14
CA TRP A 18 20.44 42.76 21.95
C TRP A 18 21.38 43.62 21.12
N THR A 19 20.98 44.88 21.01
CA THR A 19 21.71 46.06 20.52
C THR A 19 22.72 46.50 21.58
N LEU A 20 23.92 46.91 21.17
CA LEU A 20 24.77 47.78 21.98
C LEU A 20 25.60 48.70 21.09
N ALA A 21 25.40 50.00 21.32
CA ALA A 21 26.10 51.12 20.72
C ALA A 21 27.27 51.55 21.60
N ALA A 22 28.33 52.01 20.95
CA ALA A 22 29.41 52.85 21.49
C ALA A 22 30.19 53.37 20.26
N CYS A 23 30.82 54.54 20.19
CA CYS A 23 30.85 55.77 20.96
C CYS A 23 31.64 56.72 20.05
N ALA A 24 31.10 57.88 19.69
CA ALA A 24 31.81 58.88 18.88
C ALA A 24 32.28 60.04 19.76
N THR A 25 33.57 60.39 19.68
CA THR A 25 34.10 61.67 20.15
C THR A 25 35.11 62.24 19.16
N LEU A 26 34.96 63.54 18.95
CA LEU A 26 35.54 64.41 17.91
C LEU A 26 37.01 64.78 18.19
N ALA A 27 37.78 65.01 17.12
CA ALA A 27 38.83 66.03 17.11
C ALA A 27 38.95 66.68 15.72
N PHE A 28 38.83 68.00 15.70
CA PHE A 28 39.09 68.89 14.57
C PHE A 28 40.58 68.91 14.19
N SER A 29 40.91 69.01 12.90
CA SER A 29 42.09 69.75 12.42
C SER A 29 41.94 70.10 10.93
N GLY A 30 42.29 71.35 10.60
CA GLY A 30 42.06 72.01 9.33
C GLY A 30 43.10 71.76 8.23
N CYS A 31 42.82 72.37 7.08
CA CYS A 31 43.48 72.26 5.78
C CYS A 31 45.01 72.43 5.76
N LYS A 32 45.70 71.58 4.99
CA LYS A 32 46.82 71.97 4.12
C LYS A 32 46.96 70.97 2.96
N SER A 33 47.20 71.50 1.76
CA SER A 33 47.15 70.78 0.49
C SER A 33 48.35 69.87 0.22
N LYS A 34 48.06 68.82 -0.56
CA LYS A 34 48.91 68.11 -1.52
C LYS A 34 50.26 67.58 -1.03
N GLN A 35 50.29 66.27 -0.81
CA GLN A 35 51.30 65.41 -1.44
C GLN A 35 50.73 64.00 -1.61
N GLN A 36 50.65 63.55 -2.86
CA GLN A 36 50.34 62.17 -3.22
C GLN A 36 51.37 61.25 -2.58
N THR A 37 50.92 60.41 -1.66
CA THR A 37 51.62 59.19 -1.30
C THR A 37 50.88 58.06 -1.98
N VAL A 38 51.49 57.55 -3.05
CA VAL A 38 51.08 56.31 -3.71
C VAL A 38 51.23 55.21 -2.66
N VAL A 39 50.11 54.75 -2.11
CA VAL A 39 50.05 53.42 -1.49
C VAL A 39 50.22 52.43 -2.65
N PRO A 40 51.29 51.63 -2.68
CA PRO A 40 51.41 50.57 -3.67
C PRO A 40 50.16 49.68 -3.58
N PRO A 41 49.56 49.25 -4.70
CA PRO A 41 48.49 48.27 -4.63
C PRO A 41 49.02 47.07 -3.83
N GLU A 42 48.27 46.67 -2.81
CA GLU A 42 48.42 45.40 -2.14
C GLU A 42 48.44 44.34 -3.24
N VAL A 43 49.63 43.80 -3.51
CA VAL A 43 49.83 42.74 -4.49
C VAL A 43 49.06 41.56 -3.95
N THR A 44 47.85 41.38 -4.49
CA THR A 44 47.13 40.13 -4.38
C THR A 44 48.07 39.11 -5.00
N GLU A 45 48.70 38.29 -4.17
CA GLU A 45 49.57 37.22 -4.61
C GLU A 45 48.71 36.30 -5.49
N VAL A 46 48.77 36.50 -6.81
CA VAL A 46 48.02 35.70 -7.76
C VAL A 46 48.66 34.32 -7.74
N LYS A 47 48.10 33.43 -6.91
CA LYS A 47 48.47 32.02 -6.89
C LYS A 47 48.41 31.54 -8.36
N PRO A 48 49.54 31.10 -8.96
CA PRO A 48 49.56 30.76 -10.38
C PRO A 48 48.55 29.66 -10.63
N VAL A 49 47.74 29.80 -11.70
CA VAL A 49 46.72 28.82 -12.07
C VAL A 49 47.39 27.45 -12.22
N PRO A 50 47.03 26.44 -11.39
CA PRO A 50 47.62 25.12 -11.48
C PRO A 50 47.33 24.46 -12.82
N GLU A 51 48.25 23.62 -13.29
CA GLU A 51 48.11 22.97 -14.59
C GLU A 51 46.86 22.08 -14.67
N TRP A 52 46.48 21.43 -13.57
CA TRP A 52 45.28 20.60 -13.49
C TRP A 52 43.96 21.38 -13.68
N VAL A 53 43.97 22.70 -13.47
CA VAL A 53 42.82 23.59 -13.76
C VAL A 53 42.76 23.91 -15.26
N ARG A 54 43.91 23.92 -15.95
CA ARG A 54 44.00 24.19 -17.39
C ARG A 54 43.75 22.94 -18.23
N GLN A 55 44.26 21.80 -17.77
CA GLN A 55 44.16 20.51 -18.45
C GLN A 55 43.94 19.39 -17.44
N ARG A 56 42.89 18.58 -17.67
CA ARG A 56 42.61 17.40 -16.83
C ARG A 56 43.82 16.45 -16.85
N PRO A 57 44.36 16.04 -15.70
CA PRO A 57 45.43 15.06 -15.65
C PRO A 57 44.96 13.70 -16.17
N VAL A 58 45.86 12.93 -16.79
CA VAL A 58 45.61 11.55 -17.21
C VAL A 58 46.39 10.62 -16.28
N SER A 59 45.72 9.64 -15.68
CA SER A 59 46.37 8.68 -14.79
C SER A 59 45.94 7.24 -15.03
N SER A 60 46.91 6.35 -15.20
CA SER A 60 46.69 4.90 -15.19
C SER A 60 46.52 4.32 -13.78
N VAL A 61 46.88 5.07 -12.74
CA VAL A 61 46.91 4.61 -11.34
C VAL A 61 45.77 5.21 -10.51
N TYR A 62 45.31 6.42 -10.85
CA TYR A 62 44.26 7.11 -10.10
C TYR A 62 43.02 7.36 -10.95
N TYR A 63 41.84 7.24 -10.34
CA TYR A 63 40.65 7.98 -10.77
C TYR A 63 40.78 9.43 -10.30
N ILE A 64 40.24 10.36 -11.08
CA ILE A 64 40.39 11.81 -10.89
C ILE A 64 39.00 12.42 -10.79
N GLY A 65 38.81 13.33 -9.84
CA GLY A 65 37.60 14.13 -9.70
C GLY A 65 37.94 15.60 -9.62
N ILE A 66 37.47 16.40 -10.57
CA ILE A 66 37.68 17.86 -10.59
C ILE A 66 36.34 18.55 -10.59
N GLY A 67 36.11 19.38 -9.56
CA GLY A 67 34.88 20.14 -9.38
C GLY A 67 35.15 21.63 -9.35
N GLN A 68 34.28 22.40 -10.02
CA GLN A 68 34.30 23.86 -10.00
C GLN A 68 32.98 24.42 -9.45
N CYS A 69 33.05 25.58 -8.80
CA CYS A 69 31.87 26.36 -8.45
C CYS A 69 32.19 27.85 -8.42
N SER A 70 31.27 28.66 -8.94
CA SER A 70 31.36 30.12 -8.85
C SER A 70 31.27 30.60 -7.41
N LYS A 71 32.13 31.56 -7.06
CA LYS A 71 32.15 32.27 -5.77
C LYS A 71 30.92 33.15 -5.53
N SER A 72 30.11 33.37 -6.57
CA SER A 72 28.82 34.06 -6.44
C SER A 72 27.82 33.30 -5.56
N ARG A 73 28.02 31.98 -5.40
CA ARG A 73 27.24 31.15 -4.47
C ARG A 73 27.82 31.24 -3.06
N ALA A 74 26.95 31.32 -2.04
CA ALA A 74 27.37 31.35 -0.64
C ALA A 74 28.08 30.06 -0.19
N ASP A 75 27.72 28.92 -0.77
CA ASP A 75 28.19 27.57 -0.45
C ASP A 75 29.23 27.04 -1.46
N PHE A 76 29.92 27.95 -2.16
CA PHE A 76 30.76 27.63 -3.33
C PHE A 76 31.82 26.54 -3.05
N GLN A 77 32.46 26.56 -1.88
CA GLN A 77 33.46 25.55 -1.53
C GLN A 77 32.84 24.17 -1.33
N ALA A 78 31.69 24.10 -0.66
CA ALA A 78 30.97 22.83 -0.45
C ALA A 78 30.45 22.29 -1.79
N THR A 79 29.93 23.17 -2.65
CA THR A 79 29.44 22.82 -3.98
C THR A 79 30.58 22.33 -4.89
N ALA A 80 31.74 22.98 -4.89
CA ALA A 80 32.90 22.54 -5.67
C ALA A 80 33.41 21.16 -5.23
N LYS A 81 33.43 20.90 -3.90
CA LYS A 81 33.74 19.58 -3.35
C LYS A 81 32.73 18.52 -3.80
N GLN A 82 31.43 18.82 -3.75
CA GLN A 82 30.39 17.91 -4.23
C GLN A 82 30.54 17.62 -5.73
N ASN A 83 30.78 18.66 -6.52
CA ASN A 83 30.99 18.53 -7.96
C ASN A 83 32.23 17.66 -8.26
N ALA A 84 33.31 17.79 -7.48
CA ALA A 84 34.51 16.97 -7.63
C ALA A 84 34.25 15.49 -7.29
N LEU A 85 33.40 15.21 -6.30
CA LEU A 85 32.98 13.84 -5.97
C LEU A 85 32.09 13.24 -7.06
N ASN A 86 31.15 14.02 -7.60
CA ASN A 86 30.30 13.56 -8.70
C ASN A 86 31.12 13.26 -9.96
N ASP A 87 32.11 14.10 -10.27
CA ASP A 87 33.05 13.88 -11.38
C ASP A 87 33.89 12.62 -11.14
N LEU A 88 34.41 12.42 -9.92
CA LEU A 88 35.14 11.21 -9.55
C LEU A 88 34.28 9.94 -9.71
N ALA A 89 33.04 9.97 -9.22
CA ALA A 89 32.10 8.87 -9.32
C ALA A 89 31.77 8.52 -10.78
N SER A 90 31.65 9.54 -11.65
CA SER A 90 31.41 9.32 -13.08
C SER A 90 32.56 8.58 -13.79
N GLU A 91 33.79 8.67 -13.29
CA GLU A 91 34.94 7.92 -13.82
C GLU A 91 34.92 6.43 -13.42
N ILE A 92 34.18 6.07 -12.36
CA ILE A 92 34.19 4.73 -11.76
C ILE A 92 33.19 3.77 -12.46
N SER A 93 32.31 4.27 -13.33
CA SER A 93 31.37 3.52 -14.20
C SER A 93 30.82 2.20 -13.63
N VAL A 94 29.64 2.26 -13.00
CA VAL A 94 28.88 1.06 -12.62
C VAL A 94 28.09 0.56 -13.83
N THR A 95 28.60 -0.45 -14.53
CA THR A 95 27.88 -1.06 -15.66
C THR A 95 27.06 -2.24 -15.18
N VAL A 96 25.74 -2.20 -15.41
CA VAL A 96 24.87 -3.37 -15.19
C VAL A 96 25.28 -4.47 -16.16
N GLN A 97 25.74 -5.59 -15.62
CA GLN A 97 26.20 -6.72 -16.42
C GLN A 97 25.02 -7.51 -16.97
N GLY A 98 25.18 -8.10 -18.16
CA GLY A 98 24.24 -9.06 -18.70
C GLY A 98 24.12 -10.27 -17.76
N ASN A 99 22.90 -10.79 -17.59
CA ASN A 99 22.55 -11.86 -16.64
C ASN A 99 22.57 -11.48 -15.14
N SER A 100 22.74 -10.21 -14.80
CA SER A 100 22.51 -9.73 -13.43
C SER A 100 21.02 -9.77 -13.04
N LEU A 101 20.73 -9.58 -11.76
CA LEU A 101 19.36 -9.57 -11.25
C LEU A 101 18.60 -8.35 -11.79
N LEU A 102 19.21 -7.17 -11.77
CA LEU A 102 18.59 -5.95 -12.31
C LEU A 102 18.24 -6.10 -13.79
N TYR A 103 19.13 -6.72 -14.58
CA TYR A 103 18.86 -7.00 -16.00
C TYR A 103 17.68 -7.96 -16.19
N THR A 104 17.62 -9.02 -15.37
CA THR A 104 16.54 -10.02 -15.44
C THR A 104 15.18 -9.40 -15.08
N LEU A 105 15.15 -8.58 -14.04
CA LEU A 105 13.93 -7.98 -13.53
C LEU A 105 13.42 -6.82 -14.41
N ASP A 106 14.32 -6.01 -14.99
CA ASP A 106 13.97 -4.97 -15.98
C ASP A 106 13.19 -5.58 -17.17
N ARG A 107 13.67 -6.71 -17.68
CA ARG A 107 13.03 -7.41 -18.80
C ARG A 107 11.65 -7.99 -18.48
N SER A 108 11.37 -8.27 -17.21
CA SER A 108 10.06 -8.75 -16.76
C SER A 108 9.02 -7.63 -16.63
N GLY A 109 9.43 -6.36 -16.80
CA GLY A 109 8.56 -5.20 -16.57
C GLY A 109 8.26 -4.93 -15.09
N ALA A 110 8.94 -5.64 -14.18
CA ALA A 110 8.72 -5.53 -12.73
C ALA A 110 9.30 -4.25 -12.11
N PHE A 111 10.11 -3.50 -12.84
CA PHE A 111 10.78 -2.29 -12.37
C PHE A 111 10.60 -1.14 -13.34
N ASN A 112 10.44 0.06 -12.77
CA ASN A 112 10.47 1.29 -13.54
C ASN A 112 11.90 1.88 -13.57
N GLU A 113 12.14 2.79 -14.51
CA GLU A 113 13.41 3.48 -14.68
C GLU A 113 13.84 4.24 -13.41
N GLU A 114 12.87 4.71 -12.61
CA GLU A 114 13.10 5.40 -11.33
C GLU A 114 13.79 4.50 -10.29
N PHE A 115 13.39 3.23 -10.19
CA PHE A 115 14.05 2.28 -9.30
C PHE A 115 15.50 2.03 -9.74
N LEU A 116 15.71 1.76 -11.03
CA LEU A 116 17.06 1.51 -11.56
C LEU A 116 17.97 2.74 -11.36
N SER A 117 17.41 3.94 -11.54
CA SER A 117 18.09 5.21 -11.25
C SER A 117 18.49 5.29 -9.77
N THR A 118 17.55 5.00 -8.86
CA THR A 118 17.81 5.02 -7.40
C THR A 118 18.93 4.06 -7.00
N VAL A 119 18.95 2.84 -7.56
CA VAL A 119 20.00 1.86 -7.30
C VAL A 119 21.35 2.35 -7.81
N ARG A 120 21.40 2.93 -9.02
CA ARG A 120 22.62 3.52 -9.60
C ARG A 120 23.14 4.67 -8.73
N THR A 121 22.31 5.66 -8.43
CA THR A 121 22.68 6.82 -7.61
C THR A 121 23.23 6.42 -6.24
N ARG A 122 22.60 5.47 -5.55
CA ARG A 122 23.08 5.00 -4.23
C ARG A 122 24.43 4.28 -4.31
N THR A 123 24.74 3.65 -5.44
CA THR A 123 26.04 3.02 -5.66
C THR A 123 27.11 4.08 -5.90
N ASP A 124 26.78 5.15 -6.62
CA ASP A 124 27.67 6.27 -6.92
C ASP A 124 27.98 7.15 -5.69
N GLU A 125 27.03 7.30 -4.75
CA GLU A 125 27.20 8.10 -3.52
C GLU A 125 28.24 7.54 -2.53
N ARG A 126 28.73 6.31 -2.73
CA ARG A 126 29.54 5.58 -1.73
C ARG A 126 31.04 5.52 -2.04
N VAL A 127 31.55 6.39 -2.90
CA VAL A 127 32.98 6.47 -3.20
C VAL A 127 33.76 6.92 -1.96
N GLU A 128 34.50 6.01 -1.36
CA GLU A 128 35.31 6.21 -0.15
C GLU A 128 36.81 6.04 -0.46
N GLY A 129 37.68 6.62 0.38
CA GLY A 129 39.14 6.50 0.24
C GLY A 129 39.77 7.44 -0.78
N TYR A 130 39.03 8.45 -1.24
CA TYR A 130 39.56 9.52 -2.09
C TYR A 130 40.42 10.50 -1.27
N GLU A 131 41.40 11.10 -1.93
CA GLU A 131 42.35 12.04 -1.34
C GLU A 131 42.16 13.44 -1.95
N ALA A 132 42.17 14.47 -1.11
CA ALA A 132 42.28 15.86 -1.55
C ALA A 132 43.70 16.13 -2.05
N VAL A 133 43.83 16.29 -3.37
CA VAL A 133 45.12 16.56 -4.01
C VAL A 133 45.45 18.03 -3.94
N ASP A 134 44.51 18.88 -4.34
CA ASP A 134 44.71 20.33 -4.37
C ASP A 134 43.37 21.09 -4.38
N GLY A 135 43.43 22.38 -4.06
CA GLY A 135 42.34 23.34 -4.18
C GLY A 135 42.85 24.64 -4.75
N TYR A 136 42.16 25.16 -5.77
CA TYR A 136 42.51 26.42 -6.41
C TYR A 136 41.42 27.46 -6.20
N ASP A 137 41.79 28.54 -5.53
CA ASP A 137 40.93 29.66 -5.23
C ASP A 137 41.13 30.77 -6.27
N GLY A 138 40.39 30.69 -7.38
CA GLY A 138 40.50 31.64 -8.48
C GLY A 138 39.74 32.95 -8.22
N PRO A 139 39.84 33.95 -9.10
CA PRO A 139 39.15 35.23 -8.93
C PRO A 139 37.61 35.12 -8.94
N GLN A 140 37.06 34.20 -9.75
CA GLN A 140 35.61 34.02 -9.93
C GLN A 140 35.10 32.65 -9.45
N ASP A 141 35.97 31.64 -9.46
CA ASP A 141 35.60 30.25 -9.22
C ASP A 141 36.54 29.60 -8.21
N TYR A 142 35.99 28.63 -7.49
CA TYR A 142 36.74 27.74 -6.62
C TYR A 142 36.77 26.34 -7.21
N TRP A 143 37.95 25.74 -7.23
CA TRP A 143 38.21 24.43 -7.81
C TRP A 143 38.70 23.46 -6.75
N THR A 144 38.27 22.21 -6.85
CA THR A 144 38.70 21.10 -5.98
C THR A 144 39.16 19.94 -6.84
N TYR A 145 40.29 19.33 -6.48
CA TYR A 145 40.85 18.15 -7.12
C TYR A 145 40.96 16.99 -6.13
N TYR A 146 40.21 15.91 -6.39
CA TYR A 146 40.31 14.63 -5.73
C TYR A 146 40.97 13.57 -6.60
N ARG A 147 41.65 12.61 -5.96
CA ARG A 147 42.10 11.38 -6.62
C ARG A 147 41.74 10.14 -5.80
N LEU A 148 41.62 8.99 -6.44
CA LEU A 148 41.39 7.71 -5.79
C LEU A 148 42.27 6.64 -6.44
N ASP A 149 43.08 5.94 -5.65
CA ASP A 149 43.95 4.88 -6.17
C ASP A 149 43.13 3.69 -6.68
N LYS A 150 43.34 3.32 -7.96
CA LYS A 150 42.58 2.27 -8.64
C LYS A 150 42.78 0.89 -8.01
N ALA A 151 44.00 0.57 -7.59
CA ALA A 151 44.33 -0.74 -7.02
C ALA A 151 43.82 -0.88 -5.59
N VAL A 152 43.94 0.17 -4.77
CA VAL A 152 43.38 0.22 -3.42
C VAL A 152 41.86 0.13 -3.48
N TYR A 153 41.22 0.93 -4.35
CA TYR A 153 39.78 0.88 -4.54
C TYR A 153 39.31 -0.52 -4.95
N ALA A 154 39.93 -1.11 -5.98
CA ALA A 154 39.59 -2.46 -6.44
C ALA A 154 39.73 -3.51 -5.32
N LYS A 155 40.79 -3.42 -4.50
CA LYS A 155 40.99 -4.31 -3.34
C LYS A 155 39.88 -4.15 -2.31
N VAL A 156 39.54 -2.91 -1.94
CA VAL A 156 38.48 -2.63 -0.96
C VAL A 156 37.12 -3.12 -1.48
N VAL A 157 36.82 -2.90 -2.76
CA VAL A 157 35.59 -3.40 -3.41
C VAL A 157 35.56 -4.93 -3.40
N ALA A 158 36.66 -5.59 -3.74
CA ALA A 158 36.75 -7.05 -3.73
C ALA A 158 36.59 -7.64 -2.32
N GLU A 159 37.21 -7.04 -1.30
CA GLU A 159 37.06 -7.47 0.10
C GLU A 159 35.62 -7.29 0.61
N ARG A 160 34.96 -6.18 0.25
CA ARG A 160 33.54 -5.95 0.57
C ARG A 160 32.65 -6.97 -0.14
N ALA A 161 32.90 -7.21 -1.43
CA ALA A 161 32.17 -8.20 -2.22
C ALA A 161 32.29 -9.60 -1.60
N GLN A 162 33.49 -10.03 -1.25
CA GLN A 162 33.71 -11.34 -0.64
C GLN A 162 32.97 -11.49 0.69
N LYS A 163 32.95 -10.46 1.54
CA LYS A 163 32.20 -10.45 2.80
C LYS A 163 30.69 -10.53 2.57
N ALA A 164 30.16 -9.74 1.64
CA ALA A 164 28.73 -9.71 1.30
C ALA A 164 28.27 -11.04 0.70
N ILE A 165 29.03 -11.60 -0.25
CA ILE A 165 28.77 -12.91 -0.86
C ILE A 165 28.83 -14.01 0.19
N GLY A 166 29.85 -14.02 1.06
CA GLY A 166 29.97 -15.00 2.13
C GLY A 166 28.79 -14.97 3.11
N LEU A 167 28.34 -13.78 3.50
CA LEU A 167 27.15 -13.61 4.34
C LEU A 167 25.87 -14.10 3.64
N ALA A 168 25.69 -13.75 2.37
CA ALA A 168 24.53 -14.18 1.60
C ALA A 168 24.47 -15.71 1.45
N LEU A 169 25.61 -16.38 1.22
CA LEU A 169 25.67 -17.84 1.14
C LEU A 169 25.35 -18.52 2.49
N ASP A 170 25.86 -18.00 3.61
CA ASP A 170 25.51 -18.50 4.95
C ASP A 170 24.00 -18.35 5.23
N LEU A 171 23.43 -17.18 4.94
CA LEU A 171 22.00 -16.92 5.10
C LEU A 171 21.16 -17.83 4.19
N HIS A 172 21.56 -18.02 2.94
CA HIS A 172 20.90 -18.94 2.02
C HIS A 172 20.88 -20.37 2.57
N GLY A 173 22.02 -20.88 3.04
CA GLY A 173 22.10 -22.21 3.67
C GLY A 173 21.17 -22.34 4.88
N ARG A 174 21.09 -21.31 5.73
CA ARG A 174 20.14 -21.29 6.87
C ARG A 174 18.68 -21.27 6.40
N ALA A 175 18.37 -20.54 5.34
CA ALA A 175 17.02 -20.50 4.77
C ALA A 175 16.59 -21.87 4.24
N GLN A 176 17.47 -22.57 3.51
CA GLN A 176 17.21 -23.93 3.03
C GLN A 176 16.98 -24.92 4.18
N ASN A 177 17.78 -24.80 5.26
CA ASN A 177 17.59 -25.62 6.46
C ASN A 177 16.24 -25.36 7.13
N SER A 178 15.84 -24.09 7.32
CA SER A 178 14.52 -23.74 7.87
C SER A 178 13.38 -24.28 7.00
N LEU A 179 13.51 -24.17 5.68
CA LEU A 179 12.52 -24.67 4.73
C LEU A 179 12.35 -26.20 4.85
N SER A 180 13.46 -26.93 4.97
CA SER A 180 13.46 -28.39 5.15
C SER A 180 12.78 -28.85 6.45
N GLN A 181 12.64 -27.95 7.43
CA GLN A 181 11.96 -28.19 8.70
C GLN A 181 10.49 -27.73 8.68
N GLY A 182 9.98 -27.23 7.55
CA GLY A 182 8.63 -26.70 7.41
C GLY A 182 8.45 -25.26 7.89
N ASP A 183 9.53 -24.57 8.30
CA ASP A 183 9.51 -23.17 8.69
C ASP A 183 9.75 -22.25 7.49
N LEU A 184 8.74 -22.18 6.61
CA LEU A 184 8.77 -21.34 5.42
C LEU A 184 8.85 -19.84 5.77
N ARG A 185 8.28 -19.44 6.91
CA ARG A 185 8.33 -18.03 7.35
C ARG A 185 9.76 -17.59 7.61
N SER A 186 10.49 -18.34 8.42
CA SER A 186 11.89 -18.02 8.71
C SER A 186 12.77 -18.21 7.47
N ALA A 187 12.49 -19.23 6.65
CA ALA A 187 13.21 -19.45 5.39
C ALA A 187 13.10 -18.25 4.45
N PHE A 188 11.88 -17.81 4.15
CA PHE A 188 11.63 -16.69 3.25
C PHE A 188 12.25 -15.39 3.76
N ASN A 189 12.11 -15.11 5.07
CA ASN A 189 12.72 -13.93 5.67
C ASN A 189 14.25 -13.95 5.55
N THR A 190 14.86 -15.08 5.87
CA THR A 190 16.32 -15.24 5.87
C THR A 190 16.88 -15.16 4.45
N GLU A 191 16.19 -15.76 3.48
CA GLU A 191 16.55 -15.67 2.06
C GLU A 191 16.47 -14.22 1.56
N LEU A 192 15.45 -13.47 1.98
CA LEU A 192 15.33 -12.07 1.64
C LEU A 192 16.46 -11.22 2.26
N ARG A 193 16.92 -11.56 3.46
CA ARG A 193 18.12 -10.95 4.06
C ARG A 193 19.39 -11.32 3.30
N ALA A 194 19.50 -12.54 2.78
CA ALA A 194 20.61 -12.95 1.93
C ALA A 194 20.66 -12.07 0.67
N LEU A 195 19.50 -11.83 0.05
CA LEU A 195 19.40 -10.96 -1.11
C LEU A 195 19.70 -9.49 -0.78
N ASP A 196 19.22 -8.97 0.35
CA ASP A 196 19.53 -7.60 0.81
C ASP A 196 21.03 -7.41 1.12
N ALA A 197 21.71 -8.44 1.65
CA ALA A 197 23.13 -8.39 1.96
C ALA A 197 24.02 -8.10 0.74
N ILE A 198 23.54 -8.43 -0.47
CA ILE A 198 24.23 -8.19 -1.74
C ILE A 198 23.53 -7.11 -2.59
N LYS A 199 22.68 -6.26 -2.02
CA LYS A 199 21.90 -5.24 -2.76
C LYS A 199 22.74 -4.29 -3.60
N GLU A 200 23.95 -3.98 -3.15
CA GLU A 200 24.91 -3.13 -3.87
C GLU A 200 25.50 -3.83 -5.10
N ARG A 201 25.23 -5.13 -5.27
CA ARG A 201 25.78 -5.99 -6.31
C ARG A 201 24.71 -6.63 -7.18
N TRP A 202 23.44 -6.21 -7.07
CA TRP A 202 22.36 -6.75 -7.90
C TRP A 202 22.54 -6.50 -9.40
N GLY A 203 23.35 -5.49 -9.77
CA GLY A 203 23.74 -5.21 -11.16
C GLY A 203 24.95 -6.01 -11.65
N GLU A 204 25.61 -6.77 -10.78
CA GLU A 204 26.78 -7.57 -11.11
C GLU A 204 26.38 -9.02 -11.46
N ASN A 205 27.24 -9.71 -12.20
CA ASN A 205 27.10 -11.14 -12.49
C ASN A 205 28.05 -11.97 -11.62
N ASP A 206 27.88 -11.88 -10.30
CA ASP A 206 28.69 -12.64 -9.33
C ASP A 206 28.37 -14.14 -9.41
N LEU A 207 29.24 -14.90 -10.09
CA LEU A 207 29.09 -16.34 -10.23
C LEU A 207 29.57 -17.07 -8.98
N VAL A 208 28.69 -17.92 -8.44
CA VAL A 208 28.99 -18.83 -7.34
C VAL A 208 28.66 -20.26 -7.73
N GLU A 209 29.36 -21.23 -7.15
CA GLU A 209 29.05 -22.64 -7.34
C GLU A 209 27.90 -23.03 -6.39
N LEU A 210 26.73 -23.31 -6.96
CA LEU A 210 25.55 -23.83 -6.26
C LEU A 210 25.08 -25.08 -6.99
N ASP A 211 24.87 -26.18 -6.26
CA ASP A 211 24.46 -27.49 -6.80
C ASP A 211 25.34 -27.96 -7.99
N GLY A 212 26.65 -27.71 -7.91
CA GLY A 212 27.63 -28.05 -8.94
C GLY A 212 27.55 -27.22 -10.23
N LYS A 213 26.85 -26.08 -10.20
CA LYS A 213 26.73 -25.14 -11.33
C LYS A 213 27.16 -23.74 -10.94
N ASN A 214 27.89 -23.08 -11.83
CA ASN A 214 28.19 -21.66 -11.69
C ASN A 214 26.94 -20.85 -12.05
N THR A 215 26.34 -20.22 -11.04
CA THR A 215 25.08 -19.49 -11.17
C THR A 215 25.26 -18.05 -10.66
N PRO A 216 24.66 -17.04 -11.31
CA PRO A 216 24.64 -15.68 -10.76
C PRO A 216 23.93 -15.67 -9.40
N LEU A 217 24.63 -15.29 -8.34
CA LEU A 217 24.16 -15.41 -6.95
C LEU A 217 22.82 -14.69 -6.74
N ALA A 218 22.71 -13.43 -7.16
CA ALA A 218 21.51 -12.65 -6.96
C ALA A 218 20.27 -13.28 -7.64
N ASN A 219 20.46 -13.88 -8.82
CA ASN A 219 19.38 -14.58 -9.53
C ASN A 219 19.01 -15.89 -8.81
N ALA A 220 20.00 -16.61 -8.27
CA ALA A 220 19.76 -17.84 -7.51
C ALA A 220 18.95 -17.56 -6.23
N LEU A 221 19.31 -16.51 -5.48
CA LEU A 221 18.57 -16.10 -4.26
C LEU A 221 17.15 -15.64 -4.60
N PHE A 222 16.98 -14.84 -5.66
CA PHE A 222 15.65 -14.44 -6.12
C PHE A 222 14.81 -15.63 -6.60
N GLY A 223 15.43 -16.56 -7.34
CA GLY A 223 14.78 -17.80 -7.78
C GLY A 223 14.32 -18.66 -6.61
N SER A 224 15.14 -18.76 -5.57
CA SER A 224 14.81 -19.44 -4.30
C SER A 224 13.62 -18.78 -3.59
N LEU A 225 13.55 -17.43 -3.50
CA LEU A 225 12.36 -16.72 -3.01
C LEU A 225 11.11 -17.04 -3.85
N GLN A 226 11.25 -17.06 -5.17
CA GLN A 226 10.16 -17.42 -6.08
C GLN A 226 9.70 -18.88 -5.91
N GLU A 227 10.61 -19.81 -5.68
CA GLU A 227 10.29 -21.21 -5.36
C GLU A 227 9.62 -21.36 -4.00
N MET A 228 10.05 -20.61 -2.98
CA MET A 228 9.40 -20.60 -1.67
C MET A 228 7.97 -20.08 -1.77
N ALA A 229 7.76 -18.93 -2.44
CA ALA A 229 6.42 -18.37 -2.62
C ALA A 229 5.50 -19.29 -3.45
N SER A 230 5.98 -19.76 -4.60
CA SER A 230 5.20 -20.60 -5.52
C SER A 230 5.03 -22.05 -5.07
N GLY A 231 5.85 -22.53 -4.12
CA GLY A 231 5.78 -23.88 -3.57
C GLY A 231 4.69 -24.07 -2.51
N VAL A 232 4.00 -23.01 -2.08
CA VAL A 232 2.88 -23.14 -1.15
C VAL A 232 1.67 -23.74 -1.87
N ARG A 233 0.98 -24.66 -1.18
CA ARG A 233 -0.25 -25.31 -1.64
C ARG A 233 -1.33 -25.12 -0.58
N PHE A 234 -2.50 -24.68 -1.02
CA PHE A 234 -3.66 -24.51 -0.17
C PHE A 234 -4.70 -25.59 -0.46
N ASN A 235 -5.40 -26.02 0.57
CA ASN A 235 -6.60 -26.84 0.47
C ASN A 235 -7.69 -26.27 1.38
N ALA A 236 -8.88 -26.08 0.83
CA ALA A 236 -10.02 -25.50 1.52
C ALA A 236 -10.98 -26.58 2.02
N GLN A 237 -11.46 -26.43 3.25
CA GLN A 237 -12.53 -27.23 3.81
C GLN A 237 -13.58 -26.32 4.48
N PRO A 238 -14.82 -26.28 3.95
CA PRO A 238 -15.30 -26.95 2.74
C PRO A 238 -14.67 -26.36 1.45
N ALA A 239 -14.72 -27.11 0.35
CA ALA A 239 -14.24 -26.64 -0.97
C ALA A 239 -15.14 -25.55 -1.61
N GLN A 240 -16.33 -25.33 -1.05
CA GLN A 240 -17.28 -24.30 -1.44
C GLN A 240 -17.96 -23.77 -0.18
N VAL A 241 -18.13 -22.46 -0.10
CA VAL A 241 -18.78 -21.78 1.02
C VAL A 241 -20.26 -21.59 0.69
N VAL A 242 -21.11 -22.43 1.26
CA VAL A 242 -22.58 -22.29 1.14
C VAL A 242 -23.09 -21.35 2.23
N LEU A 243 -23.84 -20.32 1.85
CA LEU A 243 -24.46 -19.36 2.76
C LEU A 243 -25.98 -19.43 2.61
N ASP A 244 -26.69 -19.73 3.68
CA ASP A 244 -28.15 -19.88 3.70
C ASP A 244 -28.76 -19.22 4.95
N LEU A 245 -30.09 -19.08 4.97
CA LEU A 245 -30.80 -18.44 6.07
C LEU A 245 -30.74 -19.25 7.37
N ASP A 246 -30.75 -20.58 7.30
CA ASP A 246 -30.76 -21.47 8.48
C ASP A 246 -29.46 -21.35 9.29
N HIS A 247 -28.36 -20.98 8.64
CA HIS A 247 -27.07 -20.72 9.26
C HIS A 247 -26.72 -19.22 9.33
N GLY A 248 -27.69 -18.31 9.18
CA GLY A 248 -27.49 -16.86 9.30
C GLY A 248 -26.52 -16.29 8.26
N PHE A 249 -26.57 -16.81 7.03
CA PHE A 249 -25.65 -16.49 5.92
C PHE A 249 -24.17 -16.50 6.35
N ARG A 250 -23.82 -17.47 7.19
CA ARG A 250 -22.51 -17.58 7.84
C ARG A 250 -21.94 -18.99 7.69
N ARG A 251 -20.65 -19.06 7.37
CA ARG A 251 -19.95 -20.34 7.26
C ARG A 251 -18.47 -20.20 7.61
N ASP A 252 -17.97 -21.11 8.43
CA ASP A 252 -16.54 -21.22 8.69
C ASP A 252 -15.84 -21.91 7.52
N LEU A 253 -14.71 -21.35 7.12
CA LEU A 253 -13.82 -21.85 6.09
C LEU A 253 -12.45 -22.09 6.71
N ASP A 254 -11.98 -23.32 6.62
CA ASP A 254 -10.66 -23.73 7.09
C ASP A 254 -9.71 -23.97 5.92
N ILE A 255 -8.49 -23.46 6.02
CA ILE A 255 -7.45 -23.58 5.00
C ILE A 255 -6.27 -24.33 5.57
N ALA A 256 -5.94 -25.47 4.96
CA ALA A 256 -4.69 -26.16 5.19
C ALA A 256 -3.62 -25.66 4.20
N ALA A 257 -2.46 -25.27 4.73
CA ALA A 257 -1.29 -24.86 3.95
C ALA A 257 -0.17 -25.88 4.07
N THR A 258 0.32 -26.34 2.92
CA THR A 258 1.43 -27.30 2.82
C THR A 258 2.48 -26.82 1.82
N TYR A 259 3.69 -27.36 1.91
CA TYR A 259 4.75 -27.10 0.93
C TYR A 259 4.87 -28.24 -0.09
N THR A 260 5.04 -27.92 -1.36
CA THR A 260 5.15 -28.90 -2.45
C THR A 260 6.29 -29.90 -2.23
N LYS A 261 7.45 -29.43 -1.79
CA LYS A 261 8.60 -30.29 -1.48
C LYS A 261 8.42 -30.84 -0.06
N GLY A 262 8.29 -32.16 0.06
CA GLY A 262 8.16 -32.86 1.35
C GLY A 262 6.75 -32.92 1.95
N GLY A 263 5.79 -32.14 1.44
CA GLY A 263 4.39 -32.18 1.90
C GLY A 263 4.19 -31.68 3.33
N HIS A 264 5.18 -30.97 3.89
CA HIS A 264 5.13 -30.48 5.26
C HIS A 264 4.00 -29.47 5.44
N ALA A 265 3.30 -29.57 6.57
CA ALA A 265 2.40 -28.53 7.03
C ALA A 265 3.20 -27.24 7.31
N LEU A 266 2.68 -26.11 6.85
CA LEU A 266 3.35 -24.83 7.00
C LEU A 266 2.78 -24.10 8.22
N ALA A 267 3.46 -24.21 9.35
CA ALA A 267 3.09 -23.53 10.58
C ALA A 267 3.49 -22.05 10.56
N GLN A 268 2.77 -21.21 11.31
CA GLN A 268 3.06 -19.77 11.46
C GLN A 268 3.09 -19.00 10.13
N LEU A 269 2.40 -19.50 9.11
CA LEU A 269 2.32 -18.92 7.78
C LEU A 269 1.24 -17.82 7.78
N PRO A 270 1.58 -16.56 7.48
CA PRO A 270 0.61 -15.48 7.43
C PRO A 270 -0.15 -15.50 6.10
N LEU A 271 -1.48 -15.46 6.18
CA LEU A 271 -2.42 -15.52 5.07
C LEU A 271 -3.36 -14.31 5.10
N LEU A 272 -3.75 -13.85 3.92
CA LEU A 272 -4.79 -12.86 3.73
C LEU A 272 -6.02 -13.50 3.10
N PHE A 273 -7.18 -13.22 3.69
CA PHE A 273 -8.50 -13.64 3.22
C PHE A 273 -9.28 -12.42 2.75
N SER A 274 -9.77 -12.43 1.52
CA SER A 274 -10.65 -11.39 1.01
C SER A 274 -11.87 -11.99 0.33
N PHE A 275 -13.04 -11.40 0.58
CA PHE A 275 -14.28 -11.75 -0.06
C PHE A 275 -15.17 -10.49 -0.09
N PRO A 276 -16.13 -10.39 -1.01
CA PRO A 276 -16.94 -9.19 -1.17
C PRO A 276 -17.88 -9.01 0.02
N LYS A 277 -17.51 -8.19 0.99
CA LYS A 277 -18.33 -7.81 2.14
C LYS A 277 -19.08 -6.49 1.90
N ASN A 278 -20.21 -6.33 2.60
CA ASN A 278 -20.91 -5.05 2.75
C ASN A 278 -21.07 -4.69 4.25
N PRO A 279 -20.44 -3.60 4.74
CA PRO A 279 -19.56 -2.68 4.01
C PRO A 279 -18.27 -3.35 3.52
N VAL A 280 -17.62 -2.76 2.52
CA VAL A 280 -16.33 -3.25 2.02
C VAL A 280 -15.29 -3.15 3.14
N GLU A 281 -14.72 -4.29 3.51
CA GLU A 281 -13.67 -4.39 4.52
C GLU A 281 -12.32 -4.74 3.89
N ALA A 282 -11.23 -4.39 4.59
CA ALA A 282 -9.90 -4.84 4.23
C ALA A 282 -9.78 -6.37 4.34
N ALA A 283 -8.81 -6.94 3.63
CA ALA A 283 -8.50 -8.36 3.75
C ALA A 283 -8.19 -8.73 5.21
N THR A 284 -8.71 -9.87 5.64
CA THR A 284 -8.55 -10.39 7.00
C THR A 284 -7.25 -11.20 7.08
N ALA A 285 -6.33 -10.79 7.95
CA ALA A 285 -5.10 -11.52 8.20
C ALA A 285 -5.32 -12.68 9.19
N ARG A 286 -4.72 -13.83 8.90
CA ARG A 286 -4.65 -15.01 9.78
C ARG A 286 -3.26 -15.62 9.71
N ILE A 287 -2.90 -16.38 10.74
CA ILE A 287 -1.65 -17.12 10.80
C ILE A 287 -2.01 -18.59 11.00
N THR A 288 -1.36 -19.48 10.27
CA THR A 288 -1.59 -20.92 10.42
C THR A 288 -1.10 -21.46 11.76
N ASP A 289 -1.82 -22.43 12.31
CA ASP A 289 -1.46 -23.15 13.53
C ASP A 289 -0.28 -24.12 13.32
N ALA A 290 0.09 -24.87 14.36
CA ALA A 290 1.18 -25.85 14.30
C ALA A 290 0.96 -27.00 13.30
N ARG A 291 -0.29 -27.20 12.84
CA ARG A 291 -0.67 -28.20 11.83
C ARG A 291 -0.84 -27.58 10.44
N GLY A 292 -0.55 -26.29 10.28
CA GLY A 292 -0.68 -25.58 9.01
C GLY A 292 -2.11 -25.15 8.68
N HIS A 293 -3.01 -25.04 9.66
CA HIS A 293 -4.40 -24.65 9.44
C HIS A 293 -4.68 -23.21 9.84
N ALA A 294 -5.46 -22.48 9.04
CA ALA A 294 -5.98 -21.15 9.36
C ALA A 294 -7.45 -21.06 8.97
N SER A 295 -8.29 -20.57 9.90
CA SER A 295 -9.73 -20.48 9.68
C SER A 295 -10.22 -19.03 9.65
N VAL A 296 -11.23 -18.78 8.83
CA VAL A 296 -11.98 -17.53 8.78
C VAL A 296 -13.48 -17.84 8.76
N THR A 297 -14.28 -16.97 9.37
CA THR A 297 -15.72 -17.02 9.16
C THR A 297 -16.12 -16.10 8.02
N VAL A 298 -16.81 -16.65 7.02
CA VAL A 298 -17.39 -15.91 5.90
C VAL A 298 -18.82 -15.54 6.28
N SER A 299 -19.11 -14.23 6.31
CA SER A 299 -20.43 -13.67 6.62
C SER A 299 -20.53 -12.22 6.11
N GLY A 300 -21.74 -11.68 6.00
CA GLY A 300 -21.96 -10.30 5.55
C GLY A 300 -21.53 -10.07 4.08
N VAL A 301 -21.64 -11.12 3.26
CA VAL A 301 -21.28 -11.09 1.85
C VAL A 301 -22.25 -10.18 1.08
N ASP A 302 -21.72 -9.30 0.25
CA ASP A 302 -22.52 -8.53 -0.71
C ASP A 302 -23.01 -9.46 -1.82
N LEU A 303 -24.27 -9.90 -1.75
CA LEU A 303 -24.87 -10.83 -2.71
C LEU A 303 -24.90 -10.29 -4.16
N ARG A 304 -24.71 -8.97 -4.35
CA ARG A 304 -24.68 -8.33 -5.67
C ARG A 304 -23.29 -8.34 -6.30
N ALA A 305 -22.24 -8.52 -5.49
CA ALA A 305 -20.87 -8.49 -5.99
C ALA A 305 -20.56 -9.69 -6.88
N LYS A 306 -19.62 -9.50 -7.82
CA LYS A 306 -19.05 -10.56 -8.65
C LYS A 306 -17.53 -10.30 -8.80
N PRO A 307 -16.68 -11.33 -8.71
CA PRO A 307 -16.99 -12.74 -8.45
C PRO A 307 -17.42 -13.00 -6.99
N MET A 308 -18.14 -14.12 -6.77
CA MET A 308 -18.56 -14.61 -5.44
C MET A 308 -17.59 -15.68 -4.97
N GLU A 309 -16.51 -15.25 -4.34
CA GLU A 309 -15.45 -16.15 -3.88
C GLU A 309 -14.71 -15.57 -2.68
N VAL A 310 -14.13 -16.47 -1.90
CA VAL A 310 -13.06 -16.15 -0.96
C VAL A 310 -11.73 -16.34 -1.67
N VAL A 311 -10.94 -15.28 -1.73
CA VAL A 311 -9.57 -15.33 -2.21
C VAL A 311 -8.64 -15.44 -1.01
N VAL A 312 -7.77 -16.45 -1.04
CA VAL A 312 -6.76 -16.72 -0.02
C VAL A 312 -5.38 -16.64 -0.66
N ARG A 313 -4.48 -15.86 -0.05
CA ARG A 313 -3.11 -15.66 -0.54
C ARG A 313 -2.12 -15.53 0.61
N LEU A 314 -0.83 -15.71 0.32
CA LEU A 314 0.24 -15.40 1.27
C LEU A 314 0.29 -13.91 1.57
N ASP A 315 0.52 -13.57 2.83
CA ASP A 315 0.88 -12.22 3.22
C ASP A 315 2.40 -12.03 3.11
N LEU A 316 2.87 -11.62 1.92
CA LEU A 316 4.30 -11.39 1.68
C LEU A 316 4.87 -10.27 2.57
N GLU A 317 4.06 -9.28 2.94
CA GLU A 317 4.51 -8.19 3.82
C GLU A 317 4.77 -8.70 5.24
N ALA A 318 3.90 -9.58 5.74
CA ALA A 318 4.12 -10.24 7.03
C ALA A 318 5.27 -11.26 6.99
N LEU A 319 5.50 -11.95 5.87
CA LEU A 319 6.65 -12.83 5.67
C LEU A 319 7.99 -12.08 5.61
N LYS A 320 8.00 -10.93 4.93
CA LYS A 320 9.14 -10.01 4.85
C LYS A 320 9.58 -9.57 6.24
N GLY A 321 8.66 -9.28 7.16
CA GLY A 321 9.01 -8.74 8.48
C GLY A 321 9.65 -7.34 8.41
N GLU A 322 10.45 -7.00 9.42
CA GLU A 322 11.02 -5.65 9.61
C GLU A 322 12.51 -5.57 9.24
N GLY A 323 13.06 -4.35 9.16
CA GLY A 323 14.49 -4.11 8.98
C GLY A 323 14.97 -3.98 7.53
N PHE A 324 14.04 -3.87 6.58
CA PHE A 324 14.32 -3.72 5.16
C PHE A 324 14.09 -2.30 4.66
N ASP A 325 14.86 -1.86 3.67
CA ASP A 325 14.55 -0.65 2.93
C ASP A 325 13.34 -0.90 2.02
N ALA A 326 12.22 -0.23 2.31
CA ALA A 326 10.97 -0.37 1.57
C ALA A 326 11.12 -0.03 0.08
N ALA A 327 11.97 0.93 -0.28
CA ALA A 327 12.20 1.30 -1.68
C ALA A 327 12.87 0.17 -2.47
N MET A 328 13.71 -0.62 -1.81
CA MET A 328 14.46 -1.74 -2.42
C MET A 328 13.65 -3.03 -2.47
N ILE A 329 12.94 -3.37 -1.38
CA ILE A 329 12.28 -4.68 -1.23
C ILE A 329 10.88 -4.73 -1.81
N LYS A 330 10.11 -3.63 -1.77
CA LYS A 330 8.73 -3.64 -2.27
C LYS A 330 8.64 -4.12 -3.73
N PRO A 331 9.51 -3.66 -4.65
CA PRO A 331 9.49 -4.19 -6.02
C PRO A 331 9.90 -5.66 -6.14
N ILE A 332 10.82 -6.14 -5.30
CA ILE A 332 11.20 -7.56 -5.25
C ILE A 332 10.00 -8.42 -4.85
N LEU A 333 9.22 -8.01 -3.83
CA LEU A 333 8.03 -8.77 -3.44
C LEU A 333 6.93 -8.69 -4.51
N ALA A 334 6.80 -7.56 -5.18
CA ALA A 334 5.82 -7.37 -6.24
C ALA A 334 6.12 -8.20 -7.50
N SER A 335 7.39 -8.58 -7.73
CA SER A 335 7.78 -9.43 -8.85
C SER A 335 7.60 -10.93 -8.58
N LEU A 336 7.35 -11.33 -7.33
CA LEU A 336 7.11 -12.72 -6.98
C LEU A 336 5.72 -13.16 -7.42
N THR A 337 5.66 -14.29 -8.11
CA THR A 337 4.39 -14.97 -8.38
C THR A 337 3.99 -15.79 -7.15
N VAL A 338 2.81 -15.48 -6.60
CA VAL A 338 2.26 -16.10 -5.39
C VAL A 338 1.01 -16.87 -5.77
N PRO A 339 0.80 -18.10 -5.27
CA PRO A 339 -0.44 -18.83 -5.50
C PRO A 339 -1.60 -18.12 -4.80
N GLU A 340 -2.71 -17.98 -5.53
CA GLU A 340 -4.00 -17.58 -4.97
C GLU A 340 -4.93 -18.80 -5.01
N MET A 341 -5.69 -18.99 -3.94
CA MET A 341 -6.78 -19.96 -3.90
C MET A 341 -8.10 -19.24 -3.90
N HIS A 342 -8.98 -19.64 -4.81
CA HIS A 342 -10.32 -19.11 -4.97
C HIS A 342 -11.31 -20.17 -4.50
N VAL A 343 -12.02 -19.90 -3.41
CA VAL A 343 -13.06 -20.77 -2.86
C VAL A 343 -14.42 -20.17 -3.22
N PRO A 344 -15.23 -20.82 -4.08
CA PRO A 344 -16.51 -20.27 -4.50
C PRO A 344 -17.45 -20.07 -3.31
N ILE A 345 -18.22 -18.97 -3.35
CA ILE A 345 -19.32 -18.69 -2.42
C ILE A 345 -20.62 -18.95 -3.16
N ASP A 346 -21.50 -19.76 -2.57
CA ASP A 346 -22.81 -20.12 -3.10
C ASP A 346 -23.93 -19.67 -2.15
N PRO A 347 -24.54 -18.51 -2.41
CA PRO A 347 -25.67 -18.03 -1.62
C PRO A 347 -26.96 -18.78 -2.00
N VAL A 348 -27.51 -19.53 -1.05
CA VAL A 348 -28.82 -20.17 -1.17
C VAL A 348 -29.87 -19.20 -0.63
N LEU A 349 -30.48 -18.45 -1.53
CA LEU A 349 -31.50 -17.47 -1.17
C LEU A 349 -32.82 -18.14 -0.76
N PRO A 350 -33.44 -17.73 0.36
CA PRO A 350 -34.66 -18.34 0.84
C PRO A 350 -35.83 -18.13 -0.12
N LYS A 351 -36.80 -19.05 -0.09
CA LYS A 351 -38.11 -18.78 -0.73
C LYS A 351 -38.87 -17.73 0.06
N VAL A 352 -39.42 -16.75 -0.65
CA VAL A 352 -40.05 -15.57 -0.04
C VAL A 352 -41.55 -15.55 -0.32
N PHE A 353 -42.36 -15.39 0.72
CA PHE A 353 -43.76 -15.02 0.59
C PHE A 353 -43.91 -13.53 0.90
N VAL A 354 -44.51 -12.77 -0.02
CA VAL A 354 -44.72 -11.34 0.13
C VAL A 354 -46.21 -11.04 0.17
N SER A 355 -46.65 -10.40 1.25
CA SER A 355 -48.01 -9.91 1.41
C SER A 355 -48.03 -8.41 1.63
N GLY A 356 -49.01 -7.74 1.03
CA GLY A 356 -49.14 -6.30 1.02
C GLY A 356 -50.55 -5.86 1.40
N THR A 357 -50.67 -4.90 2.30
CA THR A 357 -51.93 -4.19 2.57
C THR A 357 -51.74 -2.72 2.25
N GLU A 358 -52.22 -2.29 1.08
CA GLU A 358 -52.07 -0.91 0.60
C GLU A 358 -53.42 -0.22 0.45
N ARG A 359 -53.54 0.99 1.02
CA ARG A 359 -54.77 1.80 0.95
C ARG A 359 -54.44 3.22 0.51
N SER A 360 -55.26 3.75 -0.40
CA SER A 360 -55.24 5.15 -0.79
C SER A 360 -56.60 5.76 -0.52
N MET A 361 -56.65 6.83 0.28
CA MET A 361 -57.90 7.52 0.62
C MET A 361 -58.96 6.55 1.16
N ALA A 362 -58.55 5.68 2.09
CA ALA A 362 -59.33 4.57 2.66
C ALA A 362 -59.77 3.45 1.68
N LYS A 363 -59.52 3.59 0.38
CA LYS A 363 -59.81 2.56 -0.63
C LYS A 363 -58.64 1.57 -0.70
N PRO A 364 -58.87 0.25 -0.65
CA PRO A 364 -57.81 -0.73 -0.88
C PRO A 364 -57.29 -0.64 -2.32
N LEU A 365 -55.98 -0.80 -2.48
CA LEU A 365 -55.34 -0.95 -3.78
C LEU A 365 -55.14 -2.44 -4.08
N THR A 366 -55.67 -2.89 -5.22
CA THR A 366 -55.30 -4.19 -5.80
C THR A 366 -53.90 -4.08 -6.39
N ASP A 367 -53.03 -5.05 -6.12
CA ASP A 367 -51.63 -5.05 -6.60
C ASP A 367 -50.87 -3.75 -6.26
N GLY A 368 -50.82 -3.43 -4.97
CA GLY A 368 -50.25 -2.18 -4.47
C GLY A 368 -48.82 -1.90 -4.96
N PRO A 369 -48.50 -0.64 -5.33
CA PRO A 369 -47.24 -0.29 -5.97
C PRO A 369 -46.00 -0.46 -5.07
N CYS A 370 -46.13 -0.40 -3.75
CA CYS A 370 -45.00 -0.64 -2.85
C CYS A 370 -44.64 -2.13 -2.77
N THR A 371 -45.66 -2.99 -2.69
CA THR A 371 -45.53 -4.44 -2.68
C THR A 371 -44.96 -4.95 -4.00
N LEU A 372 -45.43 -4.39 -5.13
CA LEU A 372 -44.88 -4.71 -6.44
C LEU A 372 -43.38 -4.35 -6.52
N ALA A 373 -43.00 -3.15 -6.08
CA ALA A 373 -41.59 -2.75 -6.08
C ALA A 373 -40.73 -3.62 -5.16
N LEU A 374 -41.24 -4.03 -4.00
CA LEU A 374 -40.54 -4.99 -3.13
C LEU A 374 -40.31 -6.33 -3.84
N LYS A 375 -41.35 -6.87 -4.51
CA LYS A 375 -41.24 -8.11 -5.30
C LYS A 375 -40.22 -8.00 -6.44
N GLU A 376 -40.20 -6.86 -7.14
CA GLU A 376 -39.22 -6.60 -8.20
C GLU A 376 -37.79 -6.56 -7.66
N GLU A 377 -37.55 -5.87 -6.54
CA GLU A 377 -36.22 -5.81 -5.92
C GLU A 377 -35.72 -7.19 -5.45
N LEU A 378 -36.62 -8.01 -4.88
CA LEU A 378 -36.32 -9.40 -4.52
C LEU A 378 -35.95 -10.25 -5.75
N ALA A 379 -36.74 -10.14 -6.82
CA ALA A 379 -36.49 -10.86 -8.06
C ALA A 379 -35.16 -10.43 -8.70
N ASN A 380 -34.84 -9.13 -8.70
CA ASN A 380 -33.57 -8.60 -9.19
C ASN A 380 -32.36 -9.12 -8.41
N MET A 381 -32.54 -9.44 -7.12
CA MET A 381 -31.49 -10.08 -6.31
C MET A 381 -31.49 -11.61 -6.39
N GLY A 382 -32.44 -12.21 -7.13
CA GLY A 382 -32.51 -13.65 -7.36
C GLY A 382 -33.33 -14.45 -6.35
N PHE A 383 -34.07 -13.80 -5.44
CA PHE A 383 -34.97 -14.49 -4.52
C PHE A 383 -36.11 -15.18 -5.29
N ARG A 384 -36.50 -16.37 -4.82
CA ARG A 384 -37.62 -17.12 -5.39
C ARG A 384 -38.90 -16.80 -4.63
N ALA A 385 -39.88 -16.21 -5.30
CA ALA A 385 -41.19 -15.95 -4.72
C ALA A 385 -42.04 -17.23 -4.64
N THR A 386 -42.93 -17.30 -3.65
CA THR A 386 -43.98 -18.31 -3.53
C THR A 386 -45.31 -17.65 -3.15
N ASP A 387 -46.41 -18.16 -3.68
CA ASP A 387 -47.76 -17.73 -3.32
C ASP A 387 -48.33 -18.49 -2.11
N ARG A 388 -47.64 -19.56 -1.68
CA ARG A 388 -48.03 -20.36 -0.51
C ARG A 388 -47.17 -19.99 0.69
N LYS A 389 -47.81 -19.40 1.71
CA LYS A 389 -47.16 -19.04 2.99
C LYS A 389 -46.42 -20.23 3.66
N SER A 390 -46.95 -21.44 3.53
CA SER A 390 -46.35 -22.68 4.08
C SER A 390 -45.01 -23.06 3.45
N ASP A 391 -44.74 -22.60 2.23
CA ASP A 391 -43.54 -22.97 1.48
C ASP A 391 -42.42 -21.93 1.64
N ALA A 392 -42.72 -20.83 2.33
CA ALA A 392 -41.82 -19.71 2.50
C ALA A 392 -40.89 -19.92 3.70
N GLU A 393 -39.66 -19.45 3.53
CA GLU A 393 -38.62 -19.46 4.56
C GLU A 393 -38.43 -18.05 5.11
N LEU A 394 -38.73 -17.05 4.26
CA LEU A 394 -38.81 -15.64 4.61
C LEU A 394 -40.22 -15.11 4.32
N LEU A 395 -40.84 -14.49 5.33
CA LEU A 395 -42.16 -13.89 5.22
C LEU A 395 -42.04 -12.37 5.30
N LEU A 396 -42.51 -11.68 4.26
CA LEU A 396 -42.49 -10.24 4.17
C LEU A 396 -43.93 -9.69 4.20
N GLU A 397 -44.16 -8.77 5.14
CA GLU A 397 -45.43 -8.09 5.34
C GLU A 397 -45.22 -6.59 5.14
N LEU A 398 -45.82 -6.02 4.10
CA LEU A 398 -45.76 -4.59 3.78
C LEU A 398 -47.12 -3.95 4.02
N THR A 399 -47.15 -2.85 4.76
CA THR A 399 -48.35 -2.04 4.96
C THR A 399 -48.09 -0.62 4.47
N ALA A 400 -48.96 -0.08 3.63
CA ALA A 400 -48.89 1.31 3.20
C ALA A 400 -50.27 1.97 3.22
N ASN A 401 -50.40 3.13 3.86
CA ASN A 401 -51.68 3.81 3.99
C ASN A 401 -51.54 5.31 3.68
N ALA A 402 -52.13 5.76 2.58
CA ALA A 402 -52.22 7.17 2.24
C ALA A 402 -53.56 7.76 2.69
N ALA A 403 -53.49 8.86 3.45
CA ALA A 403 -54.64 9.61 3.94
C ALA A 403 -54.57 11.09 3.50
N PRO A 404 -55.72 11.78 3.35
CA PRO A 404 -55.73 13.22 3.13
C PRO A 404 -55.10 13.95 4.32
N ALA A 405 -54.30 14.99 4.03
CA ALA A 405 -53.60 15.78 5.03
C ALA A 405 -53.93 17.28 4.95
N GLY A 406 -54.78 17.69 4.00
CA GLY A 406 -55.29 19.05 3.86
C GLY A 406 -55.20 19.59 2.43
N GLU A 407 -55.75 20.78 2.24
CA GLU A 407 -55.76 21.50 0.96
C GLU A 407 -55.30 22.94 1.21
N SER A 408 -54.47 23.48 0.30
CA SER A 408 -54.06 24.88 0.32
C SER A 408 -53.77 25.38 -1.10
N ASN A 409 -54.26 26.57 -1.44
CA ASN A 409 -54.03 27.22 -2.73
C ASN A 409 -54.39 26.33 -3.95
N GLY A 410 -55.44 25.52 -3.85
CA GLY A 410 -55.89 24.61 -4.92
C GLY A 410 -55.03 23.34 -5.08
N PHE A 411 -54.10 23.08 -4.15
CA PHE A 411 -53.36 21.83 -4.08
C PHE A 411 -53.82 20.99 -2.89
N HIS A 412 -54.13 19.73 -3.18
CA HIS A 412 -54.44 18.70 -2.21
C HIS A 412 -53.14 18.02 -1.75
N THR A 413 -53.05 17.76 -0.45
CA THR A 413 -51.93 17.06 0.17
C THR A 413 -52.39 15.73 0.74
N ALA A 414 -51.63 14.67 0.50
CA ALA A 414 -51.78 13.38 1.15
C ALA A 414 -50.50 13.04 1.94
N THR A 415 -50.65 12.30 3.03
CA THR A 415 -49.54 11.70 3.78
C THR A 415 -49.66 10.19 3.73
N LEU A 416 -48.54 9.51 3.53
CA LEU A 416 -48.46 8.05 3.50
C LEU A 416 -47.52 7.53 4.59
N ASP A 417 -48.01 6.55 5.36
CA ASP A 417 -47.22 5.76 6.29
C ASP A 417 -46.96 4.37 5.69
N LEU A 418 -45.71 3.92 5.76
CA LEU A 418 -45.17 2.71 5.16
C LEU A 418 -44.44 1.90 6.24
N GLU A 419 -44.74 0.60 6.34
CA GLU A 419 -44.07 -0.35 7.22
C GLU A 419 -43.73 -1.63 6.45
N LEU A 420 -42.56 -2.20 6.74
CA LEU A 420 -42.10 -3.49 6.24
C LEU A 420 -41.59 -4.33 7.42
N VAL A 421 -42.12 -5.54 7.52
CA VAL A 421 -41.69 -6.54 8.51
C VAL A 421 -41.21 -7.78 7.78
N ALA A 422 -40.04 -8.29 8.17
CA ALA A 422 -39.50 -9.57 7.69
C ALA A 422 -39.40 -10.57 8.85
N ARG A 423 -39.90 -11.78 8.63
CA ARG A 423 -39.86 -12.88 9.61
C ARG A 423 -39.31 -14.16 9.00
N ASP A 424 -38.63 -14.96 9.81
CA ASP A 424 -38.31 -16.34 9.44
C ASP A 424 -39.56 -17.24 9.52
N ARG A 425 -39.41 -18.50 9.12
CA ARG A 425 -40.48 -19.52 9.22
C ARG A 425 -40.97 -19.79 10.64
N ASN A 426 -40.15 -19.50 11.65
CA ASN A 426 -40.49 -19.69 13.07
C ASN A 426 -41.21 -18.48 13.67
N GLY A 427 -41.34 -17.39 12.91
CA GLY A 427 -41.98 -16.14 13.33
C GLY A 427 -41.04 -15.14 14.00
N ALA A 428 -39.75 -15.45 14.10
CA ALA A 428 -38.73 -14.52 14.60
C ALA A 428 -38.64 -13.30 13.66
N VAL A 429 -38.65 -12.10 14.24
CA VAL A 429 -38.53 -10.85 13.48
C VAL A 429 -37.07 -10.65 13.10
N LEU A 430 -36.77 -10.74 11.81
CA LEU A 430 -35.43 -10.46 11.28
C LEU A 430 -35.25 -8.97 10.98
N TYR A 431 -36.33 -8.29 10.60
CA TYR A 431 -36.34 -6.85 10.32
C TYR A 431 -37.73 -6.26 10.58
N GLN A 432 -37.77 -5.04 11.11
CA GLN A 432 -38.97 -4.21 11.16
C GLN A 432 -38.56 -2.75 10.98
N GLY A 433 -39.13 -2.08 9.98
CA GLY A 433 -38.80 -0.70 9.65
C GLY A 433 -39.85 -0.03 8.79
N GLY A 434 -39.74 1.28 8.63
CA GLY A 434 -40.78 2.06 7.94
C GLY A 434 -40.42 3.52 7.72
N ARG A 435 -41.35 4.22 7.08
CA ARG A 435 -41.35 5.68 6.89
C ARG A 435 -42.74 6.22 7.14
N GLN A 436 -42.81 7.36 7.81
CA GLN A 436 -44.07 8.01 8.13
C GLN A 436 -44.16 9.37 7.46
N GLY A 437 -45.38 9.81 7.18
CA GLY A 437 -45.66 11.16 6.70
C GLY A 437 -45.08 11.47 5.32
N ILE A 438 -44.95 10.48 4.43
CA ILE A 438 -44.48 10.71 3.06
C ILE A 438 -45.51 11.58 2.33
N LYS A 439 -45.13 12.82 2.01
CA LYS A 439 -46.06 13.81 1.44
C LYS A 439 -46.19 13.70 -0.07
N GLY A 440 -47.43 13.53 -0.55
CA GLY A 440 -47.83 13.71 -1.94
C GLY A 440 -48.62 15.00 -2.12
N ILE A 441 -48.37 15.75 -3.20
CA ILE A 441 -49.05 17.03 -3.47
C ILE A 441 -49.48 17.10 -4.92
N GLN A 442 -50.78 17.26 -5.16
CA GLN A 442 -51.37 17.31 -6.51
C GLN A 442 -52.70 18.07 -6.51
N LEU A 443 -53.29 18.21 -7.71
CA LEU A 443 -54.54 18.95 -7.93
C LEU A 443 -55.81 18.26 -7.40
N THR A 444 -55.73 17.00 -6.94
CA THR A 444 -56.85 16.26 -6.33
C THR A 444 -56.34 15.31 -5.25
N ASP A 445 -57.18 14.93 -4.30
CA ASP A 445 -56.82 13.97 -3.23
C ASP A 445 -56.32 12.62 -3.81
N GLU A 446 -56.97 12.12 -4.86
CA GLU A 446 -56.58 10.86 -5.51
C GLU A 446 -55.20 10.95 -6.18
N LYS A 447 -54.92 12.07 -6.86
CA LYS A 447 -53.61 12.31 -7.46
C LYS A 447 -52.54 12.57 -6.39
N ALA A 448 -52.91 13.20 -5.27
CA ALA A 448 -51.99 13.45 -4.16
C ALA A 448 -51.62 12.14 -3.47
N GLY A 449 -52.58 11.23 -3.27
CA GLY A 449 -52.33 9.86 -2.83
C GLY A 449 -51.39 9.11 -3.78
N THR A 450 -51.64 9.21 -5.09
CA THR A 450 -50.78 8.58 -6.11
C THR A 450 -49.34 9.13 -6.07
N ASP A 451 -49.17 10.45 -5.89
CA ASP A 451 -47.85 11.07 -5.75
C ASP A 451 -47.14 10.61 -4.46
N ALA A 452 -47.87 10.45 -3.35
CA ALA A 452 -47.33 9.90 -2.12
C ALA A 452 -46.85 8.44 -2.30
N PHE A 453 -47.65 7.60 -2.96
CA PHE A 453 -47.27 6.22 -3.29
C PHE A 453 -46.04 6.16 -4.20
N LYS A 454 -45.94 7.02 -5.22
CA LYS A 454 -44.75 7.08 -6.09
C LYS A 454 -43.47 7.35 -5.28
N LYS A 455 -43.54 8.27 -4.33
CA LYS A 455 -42.41 8.57 -3.42
C LYS A 455 -42.13 7.43 -2.46
N ALA A 456 -43.17 6.78 -1.94
CA ALA A 456 -43.05 5.60 -1.06
C ALA A 456 -42.41 4.42 -1.78
N THR A 457 -42.78 4.15 -3.02
CA THR A 457 -42.12 3.17 -3.89
C THR A 457 -40.62 3.48 -4.04
N GLY A 458 -40.25 4.76 -4.17
CA GLY A 458 -38.86 5.19 -4.15
C GLY A 458 -38.17 4.82 -2.83
N ALA A 459 -38.79 5.10 -1.69
CA ALA A 459 -38.27 4.76 -0.37
C ALA A 459 -38.13 3.24 -0.13
N VAL A 460 -39.05 2.43 -0.67
CA VAL A 460 -38.92 0.95 -0.65
C VAL A 460 -37.60 0.55 -1.29
N ARG A 461 -37.29 1.06 -2.48
CA ARG A 461 -36.09 0.67 -3.24
C ARG A 461 -34.79 1.19 -2.63
N THR A 462 -34.77 2.43 -2.17
CA THR A 462 -33.52 3.10 -1.77
C THR A 462 -33.19 2.96 -0.29
N ASP A 463 -34.15 2.58 0.55
CA ASP A 463 -33.97 2.56 2.01
C ASP A 463 -34.49 1.27 2.66
N LEU A 464 -35.79 0.97 2.57
CA LEU A 464 -36.36 -0.15 3.33
C LEU A 464 -35.83 -1.50 2.84
N PHE A 465 -35.76 -1.72 1.52
CA PHE A 465 -35.26 -2.97 0.96
C PHE A 465 -33.77 -3.20 1.27
N PRO A 466 -32.85 -2.25 1.01
CA PRO A 466 -31.45 -2.40 1.41
C PRO A 466 -31.28 -2.67 2.92
N ALA A 467 -32.02 -1.97 3.78
CA ALA A 467 -31.95 -2.15 5.22
C ALA A 467 -32.47 -3.54 5.64
N MET A 468 -33.59 -3.98 5.07
CA MET A 468 -34.15 -5.31 5.31
C MET A 468 -33.18 -6.41 4.89
N ILE A 469 -32.62 -6.33 3.68
CA ILE A 469 -31.68 -7.34 3.17
C ILE A 469 -30.42 -7.40 4.03
N THR A 470 -29.89 -6.24 4.42
CA THR A 470 -28.73 -6.18 5.32
C THR A 470 -29.03 -6.87 6.65
N ALA A 471 -30.19 -6.60 7.24
CA ALA A 471 -30.61 -7.25 8.46
C ALA A 471 -30.74 -8.77 8.28
N VAL A 472 -31.40 -9.24 7.21
CA VAL A 472 -31.57 -10.69 6.94
C VAL A 472 -30.24 -11.41 6.71
N ILE A 473 -29.25 -10.78 6.08
CA ILE A 473 -27.93 -11.40 5.80
C ILE A 473 -26.99 -11.35 7.02
N GLN A 474 -27.17 -10.37 7.91
CA GLN A 474 -26.29 -10.18 9.08
C GLN A 474 -26.85 -10.78 10.38
N HIS A 475 -28.09 -11.26 10.36
CA HIS A 475 -28.78 -11.89 11.49
C HIS A 475 -28.32 -13.34 11.68
#